data_AF-A0A6X8JCQ9-F1
#
_entry.id   AF-A0A6X8JCQ9-F1
#
_cell.length_a   1.000
_cell.length_b   1.000
_cell.length_c   1.000
_cell.angle_alpha   90.00
_cell.angle_beta   90.00
_cell.angle_gamma   90.00
#
_symmetry.space_group_name_H-M   'P 1'
#
loop_
_entity.id
_entity.type
_entity.pdbx_description
1 polymer ?
#
loop_
_entity_poly.entity_id
_entity_poly.type
_entity_poly.pdbx_seq_one_letter_code
_entity_poly.pdbx_strand_id
1 'polypeptide(L)'
;TSNPKQQLAYLALKYWARLYCPDVILGVYTPDELEEPQEKIINPVPVQNYSEVSEQRTETIEQRIDEAWIDEFRQRVESAATTEETTALRQEIEDQKNQIGEFFAELKGKVVRRHHRLNAIASIEKMINDLPSSGDPEAEQKFTALENTLNAARPHLGELYEAYKTTLTDMKPEYIGS
;
A
#
# COMPACT_ATOMS: atom_id res chain seq x y z
N THR A 1 -12.93 30.60 37.67
CA THR A 1 -13.48 29.39 38.33
C THR A 1 -12.47 28.27 38.16
N SER A 2 -11.92 27.75 39.25
CA SER A 2 -10.95 26.64 39.19
C SER A 2 -11.67 25.36 38.76
N ASN A 3 -11.17 24.64 37.75
CA ASN A 3 -11.77 23.40 37.27
C ASN A 3 -11.17 22.20 38.04
N PRO A 4 -11.87 21.64 39.04
CA PRO A 4 -11.28 20.65 39.95
C PRO A 4 -10.90 19.35 39.24
N LYS A 5 -11.58 19.00 38.15
CA LYS A 5 -11.24 17.82 37.34
C LYS A 5 -9.89 17.97 36.65
N GLN A 6 -9.59 19.17 36.15
CA GLN A 6 -8.29 19.46 35.54
C GLN A 6 -7.17 19.42 36.59
N GLN A 7 -7.44 19.90 37.81
CA GLN A 7 -6.46 19.82 38.90
C GLN A 7 -6.15 18.37 39.31
N LEU A 8 -7.18 17.52 39.41
CA LEU A 8 -7.01 16.11 39.72
C LEU A 8 -6.22 15.38 38.61
N ALA A 9 -6.58 15.62 37.34
CA ALA A 9 -5.90 15.02 36.20
C ALA A 9 -4.43 15.45 36.12
N TYR A 10 -4.14 16.73 36.35
CA TYR A 10 -2.78 17.26 36.38
C TYR A 10 -1.93 16.61 37.48
N LEU A 11 -2.49 16.43 38.68
CA LEU A 11 -1.80 15.78 39.78
C LEU A 11 -1.54 14.29 39.50
N ALA A 12 -2.53 13.57 38.98
CA ALA A 12 -2.38 12.15 38.64
C ALA A 12 -1.28 11.93 37.60
N LEU A 13 -1.28 12.71 36.52
CA LEU A 13 -0.26 12.63 35.46
C LEU A 13 1.14 12.96 36.01
N LYS A 14 1.24 13.98 36.88
CA LYS A 14 2.49 14.39 37.52
C LYS A 14 3.07 13.31 38.44
N TYR A 15 2.24 12.61 39.22
CA TYR A 15 2.72 11.52 40.07
C TYR A 15 3.11 10.29 39.26
N TRP A 16 2.30 9.93 38.25
CA TRP A 16 2.58 8.81 37.36
C TRP A 16 3.92 9.00 36.63
N ALA A 17 4.15 10.16 36.03
CA ALA A 17 5.36 10.42 35.27
C ALA A 17 6.62 10.42 36.18
N ARG A 18 6.52 10.82 37.46
CA ARG A 18 7.64 10.68 38.40
C ARG A 18 7.98 9.23 38.76
N LEU A 19 6.98 8.35 38.71
CA LEU A 19 7.13 6.96 39.13
C LEU A 19 7.67 6.08 38.00
N TYR A 20 7.30 6.39 36.75
CA TYR A 20 7.62 5.56 35.58
C TYR A 20 8.55 6.21 34.56
N CYS A 21 8.59 7.54 34.48
CA CYS A 21 9.40 8.28 33.50
C CYS A 21 10.14 9.47 34.13
N PRO A 22 10.97 9.26 35.18
CA PRO A 22 11.64 10.35 35.88
C PRO A 22 12.60 11.13 34.96
N ASP A 23 13.25 10.44 34.01
CA ASP A 23 14.25 11.01 33.11
C ASP A 23 13.67 12.10 32.21
N VAL A 24 12.42 11.91 31.75
CA VAL A 24 11.68 12.86 30.89
C VAL A 24 11.26 14.12 31.65
N ILE A 25 10.93 14.01 32.95
CA ILE A 25 10.57 15.18 33.77
C ILE A 25 11.82 15.98 34.17
N LEU A 26 12.90 15.28 34.50
CA LEU A 26 14.13 15.91 34.99
C LEU A 26 15.04 16.39 33.86
N GLY A 27 14.66 16.15 32.59
CA GLY A 27 15.42 16.59 31.43
C GLY A 27 16.83 15.98 31.42
N VAL A 28 16.96 14.74 31.88
CA VAL A 28 18.25 14.05 31.86
C VAL A 28 18.49 13.64 30.42
N TYR A 29 19.27 14.45 29.71
CA TYR A 29 19.76 14.12 28.37
C TYR A 29 20.44 12.75 28.44
N THR A 30 19.97 11.81 27.61
CA THR A 30 20.70 10.56 27.41
C THR A 30 22.08 10.91 26.84
N PRO A 31 23.17 10.19 27.18
CA PRO A 31 24.51 10.51 26.71
C PRO A 31 24.60 10.64 25.19
N ASP A 32 23.75 9.90 24.47
CA ASP A 32 23.57 9.95 23.02
C ASP A 32 23.05 11.30 22.48
N GLU A 33 22.35 12.10 23.29
CA GLU A 33 21.88 13.46 22.93
C GLU A 33 22.92 14.56 23.21
N LEU A 34 23.96 14.25 23.99
CA LEU A 34 25.08 15.15 24.27
C LEU A 34 26.22 14.98 23.25
N GLU A 35 26.21 13.89 22.49
CA GLU A 35 27.16 13.67 21.41
C GLU A 35 26.71 14.46 20.18
N GLU A 36 27.53 15.41 19.72
CA GLU A 36 27.31 16.07 18.44
C GLU A 36 27.32 15.01 17.32
N PRO A 37 26.24 14.87 16.52
CA PRO A 37 26.20 13.90 15.44
C PRO A 37 27.35 14.20 14.47
N GLN A 38 28.33 13.29 14.37
CA GLN A 38 29.40 13.47 13.40
C GLN A 38 28.81 13.34 11.99
N GLU A 39 28.99 14.38 11.18
CA GLU A 39 28.56 14.41 9.78
C GLU A 39 29.23 13.26 9.02
N LYS A 40 28.45 12.22 8.73
CA LYS A 40 28.92 11.09 7.94
C LYS A 40 28.93 11.52 6.47
N ILE A 41 30.11 11.68 5.89
CA ILE A 41 30.26 11.95 4.46
C ILE A 41 29.81 10.69 3.70
N ILE A 42 28.62 10.73 3.10
CA ILE A 42 28.03 9.57 2.40
C ILE A 42 28.60 9.38 0.99
N ASN A 43 29.24 10.41 0.40
CA ASN A 43 29.95 10.31 -0.88
C ASN A 43 31.38 10.85 -0.78
N PRO A 44 32.43 10.01 -0.82
CA PRO A 44 33.79 10.52 -1.00
C PRO A 44 33.92 11.08 -2.43
N VAL A 45 34.23 12.37 -2.56
CA VAL A 45 34.46 13.00 -3.87
C VAL A 45 35.82 12.53 -4.41
N PRO A 46 35.90 11.94 -5.61
CA PRO A 46 37.19 11.64 -6.23
C PRO A 46 37.90 12.95 -6.56
N VAL A 47 39.14 13.11 -6.11
CA VAL A 47 39.98 14.26 -6.47
C VAL A 47 40.34 14.12 -7.95
N GLN A 48 39.64 14.83 -8.84
CA GLN A 48 40.02 14.94 -10.24
C GLN A 48 40.68 16.29 -10.50
N ASN A 49 41.93 16.22 -10.97
CA ASN A 49 42.73 17.36 -11.42
C ASN A 49 42.01 18.07 -12.58
N TYR A 50 41.82 19.37 -12.44
CA TYR A 50 41.14 20.21 -13.42
C TYR A 50 42.04 20.48 -14.63
N SER A 51 41.62 20.08 -15.82
CA SER A 51 41.93 20.80 -17.05
C SER A 51 40.63 21.33 -17.62
N GLU A 52 40.55 22.66 -17.76
CA GLU A 52 39.44 23.41 -18.33
C GLU A 52 38.96 22.80 -19.65
N VAL A 53 37.69 22.38 -19.70
CA VAL A 53 36.97 22.15 -20.95
C VAL A 53 35.52 22.60 -20.77
N SER A 54 35.23 23.68 -21.50
CA SER A 54 33.95 24.20 -22.00
C SER A 54 32.69 24.05 -21.14
N GLU A 55 32.15 25.21 -20.79
CA GLU A 55 30.74 25.45 -20.52
C GLU A 55 29.84 24.82 -21.61
N GLN A 56 29.38 23.62 -21.36
CA GLN A 56 28.09 23.14 -21.85
C GLN A 56 27.31 22.73 -20.62
N ARG A 57 26.70 23.74 -20.01
CA ARG A 57 25.63 23.57 -19.04
C ARG A 57 24.45 22.96 -19.81
N THR A 58 24.49 21.64 -20.02
CA THR A 58 23.27 20.86 -20.19
C THR A 58 22.55 21.01 -18.86
N GLU A 59 21.60 21.94 -18.81
CA GLU A 59 20.52 21.84 -17.83
C GLU A 59 19.76 20.58 -18.21
N THR A 60 20.24 19.44 -17.72
CA THR A 60 19.42 18.29 -17.46
C THR A 60 18.28 18.82 -16.61
N ILE A 61 17.13 19.02 -17.25
CA ILE A 61 15.84 19.07 -16.58
C ILE A 61 15.78 17.74 -15.83
N GLU A 62 16.27 17.72 -14.58
CA GLU A 62 15.90 16.68 -13.64
C GLU A 62 14.38 16.75 -13.59
N GLN A 63 13.72 15.82 -14.28
CA GLN A 63 12.31 15.56 -14.10
C GLN A 63 12.15 15.06 -12.67
N ARG A 64 12.18 15.99 -11.72
CA ARG A 64 11.84 15.70 -10.35
C ARG A 64 10.40 15.22 -10.38
N ILE A 65 10.18 14.04 -9.80
CA ILE A 65 8.83 13.53 -9.65
C ILE A 65 8.11 14.52 -8.73
N ASP A 66 7.25 15.32 -9.33
CA ASP A 66 6.43 16.31 -8.65
C ASP A 66 5.12 15.67 -8.16
N GLU A 67 4.42 16.31 -7.24
CA GLU A 67 3.14 15.82 -6.69
C GLU A 67 2.11 15.51 -7.80
N ALA A 68 2.13 16.26 -8.90
CA ALA A 68 1.26 16.03 -10.05
C ALA A 68 1.48 14.65 -10.68
N TRP A 69 2.74 14.20 -10.77
CA TRP A 69 3.05 12.86 -11.29
C TRP A 69 2.54 11.78 -10.34
N ILE A 70 2.64 11.99 -9.03
CA ILE A 70 2.16 11.05 -8.02
C ILE A 70 0.64 10.87 -8.13
N ASP A 71 -0.10 11.96 -8.33
CA ASP A 71 -1.55 11.92 -8.49
C ASP A 71 -1.97 11.29 -9.83
N GLU A 72 -1.28 11.61 -10.92
CA GLU A 72 -1.48 10.93 -12.21
C GLU A 72 -1.22 9.42 -12.08
N PHE A 73 -0.14 9.06 -11.40
CA PHE A 73 0.20 7.67 -11.16
C PHE A 73 -0.87 6.96 -10.33
N ARG A 74 -1.39 7.60 -9.26
CA ARG A 74 -2.52 7.08 -8.47
C ARG A 74 -3.74 6.81 -9.35
N GLN A 75 -4.09 7.75 -10.23
CA GLN A 75 -5.20 7.61 -11.16
C GLN A 75 -4.97 6.47 -12.16
N ARG A 76 -3.75 6.35 -12.70
CA ARG A 76 -3.39 5.26 -13.61
C ARG A 76 -3.53 3.88 -12.95
N VAL A 77 -3.09 3.75 -11.68
CA VAL A 77 -3.30 2.53 -10.89
C VAL A 77 -4.78 2.21 -10.68
N GLU A 78 -5.61 3.22 -10.42
CA GLU A 78 -7.05 3.02 -10.23
C GLU A 78 -7.76 2.62 -11.53
N SER A 79 -7.35 3.20 -12.65
CA SER A 79 -7.90 2.91 -13.98
C SER A 79 -7.43 1.58 -14.58
N ALA A 80 -6.32 1.01 -14.09
CA ALA A 80 -5.71 -0.20 -14.65
C ALA A 80 -6.71 -1.36 -14.69
N ALA A 81 -6.98 -1.90 -15.86
CA ALA A 81 -8.00 -2.93 -16.08
C ALA A 81 -7.41 -4.34 -16.21
N THR A 82 -6.11 -4.44 -16.49
CA THR A 82 -5.45 -5.73 -16.75
C THR A 82 -4.34 -6.03 -15.74
N THR A 83 -4.08 -7.32 -15.54
CA THR A 83 -3.00 -7.77 -14.66
C THR A 83 -1.64 -7.36 -15.21
N GLU A 84 -1.48 -7.36 -16.53
CA GLU A 84 -0.29 -6.90 -17.25
C GLU A 84 0.01 -5.42 -16.99
N GLU A 85 -1.00 -4.54 -17.08
CA GLU A 85 -0.85 -3.11 -16.75
C GLU A 85 -0.37 -2.90 -15.32
N THR A 86 -0.94 -3.64 -14.35
CA THR A 86 -0.50 -3.53 -12.95
C THR A 86 0.92 -4.06 -12.72
N THR A 87 1.37 -5.05 -13.50
CA THR A 87 2.76 -5.53 -13.47
C THR A 87 3.72 -4.50 -14.07
N ALA A 88 3.35 -3.86 -15.17
CA ALA A 88 4.12 -2.76 -15.75
C ALA A 88 4.22 -1.57 -14.79
N LEU A 89 3.10 -1.18 -14.16
CA LEU A 89 3.07 -0.14 -13.13
C LEU A 89 3.95 -0.47 -11.92
N ARG A 90 4.03 -1.76 -11.54
CA ARG A 90 4.93 -2.20 -10.48
C ARG A 90 6.40 -2.01 -10.86
N GLN A 91 6.78 -2.33 -12.10
CA GLN A 91 8.13 -2.12 -12.60
C GLN A 91 8.48 -0.62 -12.64
N GLU A 92 7.57 0.20 -13.16
CA GLU A 92 7.71 1.66 -13.24
C GLU A 92 7.96 2.31 -11.87
N ILE A 93 7.24 1.90 -10.82
CA ILE A 93 7.50 2.38 -9.44
C ILE A 93 8.88 1.93 -8.93
N GLU A 94 9.28 0.70 -9.21
CA GLU A 94 10.56 0.17 -8.72
C GLU A 94 11.75 0.88 -9.41
N ASP A 95 11.63 1.19 -10.69
CA ASP A 95 12.63 1.96 -11.45
C ASP A 95 12.76 3.40 -10.91
N GLN A 96 11.64 4.00 -10.50
CA GLN A 96 11.59 5.36 -9.97
C GLN A 96 11.68 5.43 -8.43
N LYS A 97 11.99 4.33 -7.75
CA LYS A 97 12.01 4.24 -6.29
C LYS A 97 12.79 5.36 -5.60
N ASN A 98 13.97 5.71 -6.16
CA ASN A 98 14.84 6.73 -5.58
C ASN A 98 14.29 8.16 -5.74
N GLN A 99 13.44 8.39 -6.75
CA GLN A 99 12.84 9.69 -7.05
C GLN A 99 11.54 9.90 -6.26
N ILE A 100 10.77 8.82 -6.03
CA ILE A 100 9.49 8.87 -5.30
C ILE A 100 9.68 9.07 -3.79
N GLY A 101 10.72 8.47 -3.20
CA GLY A 101 11.04 8.64 -1.78
C GLY A 101 9.93 8.12 -0.85
N GLU A 102 9.31 9.02 -0.08
CA GLU A 102 8.33 8.70 0.97
C GLU A 102 7.06 8.02 0.43
N PHE A 103 6.60 8.41 -0.75
CA PHE A 103 5.35 7.89 -1.34
C PHE A 103 5.49 6.47 -1.91
N PHE A 104 6.71 5.93 -2.01
CA PHE A 104 6.96 4.64 -2.65
C PHE A 104 6.17 3.50 -1.99
N ALA A 105 6.13 3.48 -0.65
CA ALA A 105 5.41 2.45 0.09
C ALA A 105 3.89 2.52 -0.15
N GLU A 106 3.34 3.73 -0.24
CA GLU A 106 1.92 3.96 -0.50
C GLU A 106 1.55 3.51 -1.93
N LEU A 107 2.29 3.98 -2.94
CA LEU A 107 2.04 3.69 -4.35
C LEU A 107 2.19 2.21 -4.66
N LYS A 108 3.26 1.57 -4.15
CA LYS A 108 3.45 0.13 -4.26
C LYS A 108 2.30 -0.64 -3.61
N GLY A 109 1.85 -0.21 -2.43
CA GLY A 109 0.69 -0.80 -1.76
C GLY A 109 -0.59 -0.68 -2.59
N LYS A 110 -0.82 0.46 -3.25
CA LYS A 110 -1.96 0.65 -4.17
C LYS A 110 -1.88 -0.26 -5.38
N VAL A 111 -0.73 -0.36 -6.04
CA VAL A 111 -0.52 -1.27 -7.19
C VAL A 111 -0.79 -2.71 -6.79
N VAL A 112 -0.22 -3.17 -5.66
CA VAL A 112 -0.41 -4.54 -5.19
C VAL A 112 -1.88 -4.83 -4.90
N ARG A 113 -2.59 -3.92 -4.22
CA ARG A 113 -4.04 -4.06 -3.98
C ARG A 113 -4.84 -4.15 -5.29
N ARG A 114 -4.52 -3.30 -6.27
CA ARG A 114 -5.18 -3.34 -7.59
C ARG A 114 -4.91 -4.67 -8.29
N HIS A 115 -3.68 -5.14 -8.29
CA HIS A 115 -3.29 -6.42 -8.89
C HIS A 115 -4.05 -7.60 -8.27
N HIS A 116 -4.13 -7.67 -6.93
CA HIS A 116 -4.91 -8.72 -6.25
C HIS A 116 -6.40 -8.66 -6.58
N ARG A 117 -6.99 -7.45 -6.68
CA ARG A 117 -8.38 -7.28 -7.10
C ARG A 117 -8.60 -7.82 -8.51
N LEU A 118 -7.75 -7.47 -9.47
CA LEU A 118 -7.87 -7.95 -10.85
C LEU A 118 -7.66 -9.46 -10.96
N ASN A 119 -6.68 -10.03 -10.24
CA ASN A 119 -6.48 -11.48 -10.19
C ASN A 119 -7.69 -12.21 -9.61
N ALA A 120 -8.31 -11.67 -8.56
CA ALA A 120 -9.50 -12.25 -7.96
C ALA A 120 -10.69 -12.23 -8.94
N ILE A 121 -10.90 -11.12 -9.64
CA ILE A 121 -11.92 -10.99 -10.68
C ILE A 121 -11.67 -12.01 -11.80
N ALA A 122 -10.47 -12.03 -12.37
CA ALA A 122 -10.11 -12.96 -13.45
C ALA A 122 -10.26 -14.43 -13.03
N SER A 123 -9.92 -14.77 -11.78
CA SER A 123 -10.11 -16.13 -11.25
C SER A 123 -11.59 -16.50 -11.14
N ILE A 124 -12.43 -15.59 -10.64
CA ILE A 124 -13.87 -15.80 -10.50
C ILE A 124 -14.52 -15.90 -11.88
N GLU A 125 -14.22 -15.00 -12.79
CA GLU A 125 -14.73 -15.01 -14.17
C GLU A 125 -14.34 -16.30 -14.89
N LYS A 126 -13.10 -16.75 -14.74
CA LYS A 126 -12.66 -18.03 -15.29
C LYS A 126 -13.51 -19.17 -14.73
N MET A 127 -13.72 -19.24 -13.41
CA MET A 127 -14.53 -20.30 -12.79
C MET A 127 -16.01 -20.23 -13.18
N ILE A 128 -16.55 -19.03 -13.40
CA ILE A 128 -17.91 -18.83 -13.95
C ILE A 128 -17.98 -19.34 -15.39
N ASN A 129 -16.99 -19.04 -16.23
CA ASN A 129 -16.95 -19.48 -17.62
C ASN A 129 -16.68 -21.00 -17.76
N ASP A 130 -15.90 -21.58 -16.84
CA ASP A 130 -15.60 -23.01 -16.78
C ASP A 130 -16.72 -23.82 -16.09
N LEU A 131 -17.82 -23.17 -15.67
CA LEU A 131 -18.92 -23.81 -14.97
C LEU A 131 -19.71 -24.71 -15.95
N PRO A 132 -19.88 -26.01 -15.65
CA PRO A 132 -20.59 -26.93 -16.53
C PRO A 132 -22.11 -26.68 -16.52
N SER A 133 -22.85 -27.43 -17.33
CA SER A 133 -24.32 -27.37 -17.30
C SER A 133 -24.85 -27.93 -15.97
N SER A 134 -25.99 -27.41 -15.52
CA SER A 134 -26.63 -27.75 -14.23
C SER A 134 -26.94 -29.24 -14.03
N GLY A 135 -26.92 -30.05 -15.09
CA GLY A 135 -27.16 -31.50 -15.03
C GLY A 135 -25.92 -32.37 -14.86
N ASP A 136 -24.71 -31.80 -14.85
CA ASP A 136 -23.48 -32.58 -14.73
C ASP A 136 -23.14 -32.93 -13.27
N PRO A 137 -22.64 -34.15 -12.98
CA PRO A 137 -22.30 -34.57 -11.61
C PRO A 137 -21.14 -33.77 -10.98
N GLU A 138 -20.33 -33.08 -11.80
CA GLU A 138 -19.27 -32.19 -11.33
C GLU A 138 -19.75 -30.75 -11.07
N ALA A 139 -20.98 -30.40 -11.47
CA ALA A 139 -21.49 -29.03 -11.41
C ALA A 139 -21.60 -28.51 -9.97
N GLU A 140 -22.14 -29.33 -9.06
CA GLU A 140 -22.21 -29.01 -7.62
C GLU A 140 -20.84 -28.74 -7.00
N GLN A 141 -19.82 -29.54 -7.36
CA GLN A 141 -18.46 -29.42 -6.83
C GLN A 141 -17.77 -28.16 -7.34
N LYS A 142 -17.91 -27.85 -8.64
CA LYS A 142 -17.35 -26.63 -9.22
C LYS A 142 -18.04 -25.37 -8.70
N PHE A 143 -19.36 -25.44 -8.47
CA PHE A 143 -20.14 -24.35 -7.89
C PHE A 143 -19.74 -24.07 -6.43
N THR A 144 -19.61 -25.11 -5.60
CA THR A 144 -19.11 -24.95 -4.22
C THR A 144 -17.66 -24.46 -4.17
N ALA A 145 -16.80 -24.89 -5.10
CA ALA A 145 -15.45 -24.33 -5.24
C ALA A 145 -15.49 -22.83 -5.59
N LEU A 146 -16.40 -22.41 -6.47
CA LEU A 146 -16.62 -21.00 -6.81
C LEU A 146 -17.09 -20.18 -5.60
N GLU A 147 -18.04 -20.68 -4.81
CA GLU A 147 -18.46 -20.00 -3.57
C GLU A 147 -17.29 -19.85 -2.57
N ASN A 148 -16.46 -20.89 -2.43
CA ASN A 148 -15.30 -20.86 -1.54
C ASN A 148 -14.23 -19.86 -2.01
N THR A 149 -13.94 -19.81 -3.31
CA THR A 149 -12.99 -18.85 -3.88
C THR A 149 -13.52 -17.41 -3.78
N LEU A 150 -14.82 -17.19 -4.01
CA LEU A 150 -15.45 -15.88 -3.80
C LEU A 150 -15.32 -15.42 -2.34
N ASN A 151 -15.58 -16.32 -1.38
CA ASN A 151 -15.44 -16.01 0.05
C ASN A 151 -14.00 -15.71 0.45
N ALA A 152 -13.03 -16.43 -0.11
CA ALA A 152 -11.60 -16.17 0.10
C ALA A 152 -11.15 -14.83 -0.53
N ALA A 153 -11.73 -14.46 -1.67
CA ALA A 153 -11.44 -13.22 -2.40
C ALA A 153 -12.11 -11.96 -1.82
N ARG A 154 -13.01 -12.12 -0.83
CA ARG A 154 -13.73 -11.04 -0.15
C ARG A 154 -12.90 -9.80 0.22
N PRO A 155 -11.68 -9.89 0.83
CA PRO A 155 -10.91 -8.71 1.19
C PRO A 155 -10.42 -7.87 -0.01
N HIS A 156 -10.40 -8.43 -1.22
CA HIS A 156 -9.90 -7.76 -2.43
C HIS A 156 -11.02 -7.25 -3.34
N LEU A 157 -12.22 -7.85 -3.28
CA LEU A 157 -13.34 -7.53 -4.17
C LEU A 157 -14.14 -6.30 -3.75
N GLY A 158 -14.17 -5.93 -2.47
CA GLY A 158 -14.95 -4.77 -2.00
C GLY A 158 -16.43 -4.89 -2.37
N GLU A 159 -17.01 -3.88 -3.01
CA GLU A 159 -18.42 -3.86 -3.44
C GLU A 159 -18.80 -4.97 -4.43
N LEU A 160 -17.84 -5.41 -5.27
CA LEU A 160 -18.09 -6.49 -6.23
C LEU A 160 -18.41 -7.82 -5.55
N TYR A 161 -17.98 -8.02 -4.29
CA TYR A 161 -18.28 -9.23 -3.55
C TYR A 161 -19.79 -9.45 -3.40
N GLU A 162 -20.54 -8.42 -3.01
CA GLU A 162 -21.98 -8.54 -2.85
C GLU A 162 -22.68 -8.77 -4.20
N ALA A 163 -22.20 -8.13 -5.27
CA ALA A 163 -22.74 -8.36 -6.62
C ALA A 163 -22.57 -9.82 -7.05
N TYR A 164 -21.35 -10.38 -6.97
CA TYR A 164 -21.11 -11.79 -7.30
C TYR A 164 -21.87 -12.74 -6.37
N LYS A 165 -21.98 -12.40 -5.08
CA LYS A 165 -22.72 -13.21 -4.12
C LYS A 165 -24.20 -13.26 -4.46
N THR A 166 -24.82 -12.15 -4.83
CA THR A 166 -26.21 -12.11 -5.29
C THR A 166 -26.38 -12.98 -6.53
N THR A 167 -25.53 -12.81 -7.55
CA THR A 167 -25.63 -13.62 -8.78
C THR A 167 -25.47 -15.11 -8.52
N LEU A 168 -24.53 -15.51 -7.65
CA LEU A 168 -24.38 -16.91 -7.28
C LEU A 168 -25.58 -17.42 -6.47
N THR A 169 -26.13 -16.61 -5.57
CA THR A 169 -27.32 -17.01 -4.80
C THR A 169 -28.51 -17.28 -5.73
N ASP A 170 -28.69 -16.47 -6.77
CA ASP A 170 -29.74 -16.62 -7.76
C ASP A 170 -29.51 -17.85 -8.67
N MET A 171 -28.26 -18.19 -9.00
CA MET A 171 -27.90 -19.38 -9.77
C MET A 171 -27.90 -20.68 -8.95
N LYS A 172 -27.71 -20.59 -7.63
CA LYS A 172 -27.61 -21.73 -6.70
C LYS A 172 -28.67 -22.82 -6.90
N PRO A 173 -29.99 -22.52 -7.02
CA PRO A 173 -31.02 -23.56 -7.18
C PRO A 173 -30.90 -24.35 -8.49
N GLU A 174 -30.21 -23.84 -9.51
CA GLU A 174 -29.98 -24.57 -10.75
C GLU A 174 -28.88 -25.64 -10.58
N TYR A 175 -27.91 -25.38 -9.71
CA TYR A 175 -26.69 -26.20 -9.57
C TYR A 175 -26.73 -27.15 -8.39
N ILE A 176 -27.39 -26.76 -7.31
CA ILE A 176 -27.58 -27.57 -6.11
C ILE A 176 -29.09 -27.77 -6.06
N GLY A 177 -29.55 -28.90 -6.60
CA GLY A 177 -30.98 -29.22 -6.67
C GLY A 177 -31.67 -28.96 -5.33
N SER A 178 -32.87 -28.37 -5.39
CA SER A 178 -33.66 -28.03 -4.20
C SER A 178 -33.97 -29.24 -3.31
#